data_AF-A0A9P7Q1V3-F1
#
_entry.id   AF-A0A9P7Q1V3-F1
#
_cell.length_a   1.000
_cell.length_b   1.000
_cell.length_c   1.000
_cell.angle_alpha   90.00
_cell.angle_beta   90.00
_cell.angle_gamma   90.00
#
_symmetry.space_group_name_H-M   'P 1'
#
loop_
_entity.id
_entity.type
_entity.pdbx_description
1 polymer ?
#
loop_
_entity_poly.entity_id
_entity_poly.type
_entity_poly.pdbx_seq_one_letter_code
_entity_poly.pdbx_strand_id
1 'polypeptide(L)'
;MGVQPERIDSTAERDSWFWKMEGWDVTKQEFVFEQSAETLDEGHVALFARMEEAARVGLRERMIGHECETLEIRLAQISAQNIETEALFILYPRHMFHLFPELAPELRHHIWRLSLPDNIGRPLHLHQELNEGYWRARYIQEHEPLYRPGYRDIEVEFRDDLIDPAVQLRLPQFFVNHEAHEITAAWLHQQGGRFVLSPGQAHEMDRFIRPFNKQLDTLYVSPERWAQFTFEPLKLRLYCLNQLLASDVNIVKKDIRLAMPDAVFWHKMLLKLFPPTRGNWFSGPKTVFLILGGQPEHDSRYWWEIMDTEHGTLV
;
A
#
# COMPACT_ATOMS: atom_id res chain seq x y z
N MET A 1 -26.13 -6.52 45.42
CA MET A 1 -26.53 -5.74 44.24
C MET A 1 -25.31 -4.94 43.82
N GLY A 2 -24.47 -5.53 42.96
CA GLY A 2 -23.22 -4.92 42.50
C GLY A 2 -23.48 -4.15 41.22
N VAL A 3 -23.17 -2.86 41.23
CA VAL A 3 -23.25 -1.97 40.07
C VAL A 3 -22.15 -2.39 39.09
N GLN A 4 -22.53 -2.78 37.87
CA GLN A 4 -21.60 -2.99 36.76
C GLN A 4 -20.84 -1.68 36.47
N PRO A 5 -19.52 -1.71 36.25
CA PRO A 5 -18.83 -0.53 35.74
C PRO A 5 -19.31 -0.26 34.31
N GLU A 6 -19.72 0.98 34.06
CA GLU A 6 -20.10 1.49 32.75
C GLU A 6 -18.96 1.25 31.76
N ARG A 7 -19.33 0.60 30.66
CA ARG A 7 -18.50 0.42 29.47
C ARG A 7 -18.23 1.81 28.92
N ILE A 8 -17.02 2.33 29.10
CA ILE A 8 -16.56 3.51 28.39
C ILE A 8 -16.30 3.03 26.96
N ASP A 9 -17.33 3.09 26.13
CA ASP A 9 -17.17 2.94 24.69
C ASP A 9 -16.34 4.14 24.21
N SER A 10 -15.10 3.86 23.80
CA SER A 10 -14.23 4.83 23.15
C SER A 10 -14.87 5.20 21.82
N THR A 11 -15.60 6.31 21.79
CA THR A 11 -16.18 6.95 20.60
C THR A 11 -15.13 7.64 19.74
N ALA A 12 -14.04 6.94 19.44
CA ALA A 12 -13.22 7.26 18.28
C ALA A 12 -13.80 6.47 17.10
N GLU A 13 -15.03 6.82 16.70
CA GLU A 13 -15.49 6.54 15.34
C GLU A 13 -14.49 7.27 14.43
N ARG A 14 -13.51 6.53 13.92
CA ARG A 14 -12.71 7.00 12.80
C ARG A 14 -13.66 6.99 11.62
N ASP A 15 -14.26 8.13 11.36
CA ASP A 15 -15.08 8.31 10.18
C ASP A 15 -14.21 8.04 8.95
N SER A 16 -14.38 6.85 8.38
CA SER A 16 -13.65 6.42 7.21
C SER A 16 -14.42 6.87 5.98
N TRP A 17 -14.05 8.04 5.46
CA TRP A 17 -14.63 8.60 4.25
C TRP A 17 -13.91 8.04 3.03
N PHE A 18 -14.62 7.44 2.08
CA PHE A 18 -14.06 7.05 0.79
C PHE A 18 -15.01 7.37 -0.36
N TRP A 19 -14.45 7.46 -1.55
CA TRP A 19 -15.19 7.74 -2.77
C TRP A 19 -14.76 6.78 -3.85
N LYS A 20 -15.70 5.96 -4.31
CA LYS A 20 -15.48 5.09 -5.47
C LYS A 20 -16.13 5.76 -6.67
N MET A 21 -15.31 6.07 -7.68
CA MET A 21 -15.84 6.45 -8.98
C MET A 21 -16.32 5.16 -9.65
N GLU A 22 -17.62 4.91 -9.60
CA GLU A 22 -18.21 3.69 -10.17
C GLU A 22 -18.27 3.74 -11.69
N GLY A 23 -18.33 4.94 -12.26
CA GLY A 23 -18.38 5.14 -13.69
C GLY A 23 -18.71 6.58 -14.07
N TRP A 24 -18.91 6.79 -15.35
CA TRP A 24 -19.32 8.07 -15.92
C TRP A 24 -20.76 7.99 -16.37
N ASP A 25 -21.63 8.89 -15.90
CA ASP A 25 -22.97 9.04 -16.45
C ASP A 25 -22.86 9.75 -17.80
N VAL A 26 -22.97 8.96 -18.87
CA VAL A 26 -22.88 9.44 -20.25
C VAL A 26 -23.95 10.49 -20.56
N THR A 27 -25.10 10.40 -19.89
CA THR A 27 -26.25 11.28 -20.11
C THR A 27 -26.03 12.66 -19.49
N LYS A 28 -25.41 12.68 -18.31
CA LYS A 28 -25.23 13.90 -17.52
C LYS A 28 -23.86 14.55 -17.69
N GLN A 29 -22.94 13.85 -18.34
CA GLN A 29 -21.54 14.24 -18.44
C GLN A 29 -20.90 14.52 -17.07
N GLU A 30 -21.20 13.65 -16.10
CA GLU A 30 -20.66 13.74 -14.74
C GLU A 30 -20.12 12.38 -14.29
N PHE A 31 -19.18 12.41 -13.35
CA PHE A 31 -18.74 11.18 -12.69
C PHE A 31 -19.82 10.74 -11.69
N VAL A 32 -20.14 9.45 -11.70
CA VAL A 32 -20.99 8.85 -10.68
C VAL A 32 -20.08 8.46 -9.52
N PHE A 33 -20.30 9.14 -8.40
CA PHE A 33 -19.59 8.88 -7.16
C PHE A 33 -20.50 8.11 -6.21
N GLU A 34 -20.03 6.99 -5.69
CA GLU A 34 -20.65 6.34 -4.55
C GLU A 34 -20.12 7.01 -3.28
N GLN A 35 -21.00 7.75 -2.60
CA GLN A 35 -20.72 8.43 -1.34
C GLN A 35 -20.95 7.49 -0.17
N SER A 36 -19.96 7.28 0.68
CA SER A 36 -20.13 6.43 1.87
C SER A 36 -20.50 7.16 3.15
N ALA A 37 -20.49 8.51 3.22
CA ALA A 37 -20.83 9.21 4.46
C ALA A 37 -21.23 10.71 4.32
N GLU A 38 -21.91 11.23 5.35
CA GLU A 38 -22.60 12.53 5.37
C GLU A 38 -21.69 13.69 5.83
N THR A 39 -21.68 14.76 5.02
CA THR A 39 -20.98 16.06 5.18
C THR A 39 -19.51 16.12 4.73
N LEU A 40 -19.26 16.95 3.71
CA LEU A 40 -17.94 17.28 3.18
C LEU A 40 -17.44 18.57 3.83
N ASP A 41 -16.19 18.60 4.30
CA ASP A 41 -15.56 19.88 4.64
C ASP A 41 -15.24 20.70 3.37
N GLU A 42 -14.93 21.99 3.56
CA GLU A 42 -14.65 22.92 2.45
C GLU A 42 -13.46 22.49 1.57
N GLY A 43 -12.47 21.80 2.15
CA GLY A 43 -11.31 21.28 1.43
C GLY A 43 -11.70 20.17 0.46
N HIS A 44 -12.57 19.26 0.90
CA HIS A 44 -13.09 18.19 0.05
C HIS A 44 -14.02 18.74 -1.05
N VAL A 45 -14.89 19.71 -0.73
CA VAL A 45 -15.75 20.37 -1.75
C VAL A 45 -14.91 21.02 -2.85
N ALA A 46 -13.86 21.75 -2.48
CA ALA A 46 -12.96 22.38 -3.45
C ALA A 46 -12.24 21.35 -4.33
N LEU A 47 -11.89 20.19 -3.78
CA LEU A 47 -11.28 19.10 -4.51
C LEU A 47 -12.25 18.45 -5.52
N PHE A 48 -13.51 18.22 -5.12
CA PHE A 48 -14.54 17.71 -6.04
C PHE A 48 -14.75 18.63 -7.22
N ALA A 49 -14.86 19.94 -6.98
CA ALA A 49 -14.98 20.92 -8.06
C ALA A 49 -13.79 20.86 -9.03
N ARG A 50 -12.57 20.61 -8.53
CA ARG A 50 -11.39 20.41 -9.38
C ARG A 50 -11.47 19.11 -10.17
N MET A 51 -11.99 18.03 -9.61
CA MET A 51 -12.13 16.72 -10.28
C MET A 51 -13.18 16.75 -11.38
N GLU A 52 -14.32 17.38 -11.13
CA GLU A 52 -15.33 17.63 -12.15
C GLU A 52 -14.76 18.49 -13.29
N GLU A 53 -14.01 19.55 -12.97
CA GLU A 53 -13.37 20.37 -14.00
C GLU A 53 -12.31 19.58 -14.79
N ALA A 54 -11.52 18.73 -14.13
CA ALA A 54 -10.60 17.82 -14.80
C ALA A 54 -11.32 16.91 -15.79
N ALA A 55 -12.41 16.29 -15.35
CA ALA A 55 -13.27 15.45 -16.18
C ALA A 55 -13.72 16.19 -17.44
N ARG A 56 -14.22 17.42 -17.23
CA ARG A 56 -14.76 18.31 -18.26
C ARG A 56 -13.71 18.77 -19.27
N VAL A 57 -12.44 18.90 -18.85
CA VAL A 57 -11.31 19.29 -19.70
C VAL A 57 -10.66 18.09 -20.43
N GLY A 58 -11.35 16.94 -20.43
CA GLY A 58 -11.02 15.80 -21.29
C GLY A 58 -9.98 14.84 -20.72
N LEU A 59 -9.82 14.83 -19.40
CA LEU A 59 -9.10 13.78 -18.69
C LEU A 59 -9.74 12.41 -18.95
N ARG A 60 -11.08 12.40 -19.05
CA ARG A 60 -11.91 11.26 -19.39
C ARG A 60 -11.54 10.65 -20.74
N GLU A 61 -11.49 11.43 -21.83
CA GLU A 61 -11.18 10.86 -23.15
C GLU A 61 -9.78 10.23 -23.20
N ARG A 62 -8.84 10.75 -22.40
CA ARG A 62 -7.48 10.19 -22.30
C ARG A 62 -7.39 8.96 -21.43
N MET A 63 -8.11 8.89 -20.31
CA MET A 63 -8.13 7.70 -19.47
C MET A 63 -8.89 6.55 -20.13
N ILE A 64 -10.03 6.85 -20.78
CA ILE A 64 -10.85 5.89 -21.52
C ILE A 64 -10.12 5.40 -22.79
N GLY A 65 -9.42 6.28 -23.51
CA GLY A 65 -8.67 5.91 -24.72
C GLY A 65 -7.51 4.92 -24.47
N HIS A 66 -7.20 4.61 -23.22
CA HIS A 66 -6.07 3.77 -22.83
C HIS A 66 -6.42 2.72 -21.74
N GLU A 67 -7.67 2.22 -21.76
CA GLU A 67 -8.08 1.03 -20.99
C GLU A 67 -8.00 1.17 -19.46
N CYS A 68 -8.02 2.39 -18.92
CA CYS A 68 -8.23 2.59 -17.48
C CYS A 68 -9.72 2.50 -17.19
N GLU A 69 -10.19 1.34 -16.71
CA GLU A 69 -11.62 1.13 -16.49
C GLU A 69 -12.14 1.74 -15.19
N THR A 70 -11.30 1.82 -14.14
CA THR A 70 -11.69 2.38 -12.83
C THR A 70 -10.58 3.26 -12.24
N LEU A 71 -10.97 4.39 -11.65
CA LEU A 71 -10.10 5.28 -10.85
C LEU A 71 -10.67 5.32 -9.43
N GLU A 72 -9.93 4.82 -8.46
CA GLU A 72 -10.35 4.90 -7.07
C GLU A 72 -9.62 6.03 -6.36
N ILE A 73 -10.40 6.92 -5.77
CA ILE A 73 -9.87 8.07 -5.05
C ILE A 73 -9.86 7.68 -3.57
N ARG A 74 -8.70 7.78 -2.96
CA ARG A 74 -8.50 7.35 -1.57
C ARG A 74 -7.70 8.40 -0.82
N LEU A 75 -8.00 8.51 0.47
CA LEU A 75 -7.13 9.15 1.42
C LEU A 75 -6.09 8.13 1.89
N ALA A 76 -4.86 8.60 2.10
CA ALA A 76 -3.86 7.83 2.81
C ALA A 76 -3.75 8.37 4.23
N GLN A 77 -3.55 7.48 5.18
CA GLN A 77 -3.27 7.84 6.57
C GLN A 77 -2.04 7.12 7.07
N ILE A 78 -1.38 7.74 8.06
CA ILE A 78 -0.37 7.05 8.87
C ILE A 78 -1.11 6.01 9.69
N SER A 79 -0.69 4.75 9.61
CA SER A 79 -1.34 3.69 10.38
C SER A 79 -1.22 3.98 11.88
N ALA A 80 -2.37 4.06 12.56
CA ALA A 80 -2.44 4.44 13.97
C ALA A 80 -1.74 3.45 14.92
N GLN A 81 -1.52 2.21 14.46
CA GLN A 81 -0.76 1.20 15.17
C GLN A 81 0.67 1.66 15.52
N ASN A 82 1.19 2.69 14.84
CA ASN A 82 2.51 3.26 15.07
C ASN A 82 2.56 4.39 16.13
N ILE A 83 1.43 5.01 16.47
CA ILE A 83 1.40 6.19 17.37
C ILE A 83 1.24 5.75 18.84
N GLU A 84 0.46 4.70 19.09
CA GLU A 84 0.11 4.29 20.45
C GLU A 84 1.19 3.43 21.13
N THR A 85 2.02 2.71 20.38
CA THR A 85 3.05 1.83 20.97
C THR A 85 4.23 2.60 21.58
N GLU A 86 4.60 3.76 21.06
CA GLU A 86 5.65 4.61 21.65
C GLU A 86 5.19 5.30 22.94
N ALA A 87 3.95 5.78 22.98
CA ALA A 87 3.42 6.48 24.15
C ALA A 87 3.23 5.55 25.36
N LEU A 88 2.74 4.32 25.15
CA LEU A 88 2.44 3.38 26.24
C LEU A 88 3.70 2.77 26.89
N PHE A 89 4.77 2.54 26.13
CA PHE A 89 5.99 1.93 26.68
C PHE A 89 6.99 2.93 27.27
N ILE A 90 7.02 4.17 26.77
CA ILE A 90 7.94 5.21 27.27
C ILE A 90 7.40 5.87 28.56
N LEU A 91 6.07 5.97 28.72
CA LEU A 91 5.46 6.68 29.85
C LEU A 91 5.09 5.81 31.06
N TYR A 92 5.16 4.47 30.96
CA TYR A 92 4.89 3.58 32.09
C TYR A 92 6.06 2.64 32.43
N PRO A 93 7.23 3.16 32.83
CA PRO A 93 8.24 2.33 33.46
C PRO A 93 7.75 1.93 34.86
N ARG A 94 7.63 0.61 35.11
CA ARG A 94 7.71 -0.03 36.44
C ARG A 94 6.56 0.12 37.45
N HIS A 95 5.34 0.49 37.06
CA HIS A 95 4.18 0.17 37.91
C HIS A 95 3.50 -1.08 37.37
N MET A 96 3.97 -2.22 37.91
CA MET A 96 3.54 -3.56 37.56
C MET A 96 2.01 -3.71 37.62
N PHE A 97 1.44 -4.23 36.54
CA PHE A 97 0.14 -4.89 36.55
C PHE A 97 0.29 -6.23 37.31
N HIS A 98 0.56 -6.17 38.61
CA HIS A 98 0.90 -7.32 39.46
C HIS A 98 -0.15 -8.42 39.47
N LEU A 99 -1.39 -8.04 39.18
CA LEU A 99 -2.55 -8.93 39.16
C LEU A 99 -2.70 -9.64 37.81
N PHE A 100 -1.95 -9.26 36.77
CA PHE A 100 -2.06 -9.89 35.46
C PHE A 100 -1.81 -11.41 35.52
N PRO A 101 -0.76 -11.90 36.21
CA PRO A 101 -0.55 -13.35 36.36
C PRO A 101 -1.63 -14.06 37.18
N GLU A 102 -2.37 -13.34 38.03
CA GLU A 102 -3.45 -13.89 38.88
C GLU A 102 -4.77 -14.07 38.11
N LEU A 103 -4.90 -13.47 36.92
CA LEU A 103 -6.04 -13.68 36.05
C LEU A 103 -6.10 -15.13 35.55
N ALA A 104 -7.31 -15.63 35.29
CA ALA A 104 -7.50 -16.92 34.62
C ALA A 104 -6.78 -16.92 33.25
N PRO A 105 -6.18 -18.05 32.81
CA PRO A 105 -5.46 -18.14 31.54
C PRO A 105 -6.26 -17.62 30.34
N GLU A 106 -7.57 -17.89 30.31
CA GLU A 106 -8.47 -17.47 29.24
C GLU A 106 -8.56 -15.94 29.13
N LEU A 107 -8.56 -15.24 30.28
CA LEU A 107 -8.59 -13.78 30.32
C LEU A 107 -7.25 -13.20 29.88
N ARG A 108 -6.13 -13.78 30.32
CA ARG A 108 -4.79 -13.33 29.88
C ARG A 108 -4.60 -13.54 28.38
N HIS A 109 -5.02 -14.69 27.85
CA HIS A 109 -5.01 -14.97 26.42
C HIS A 109 -5.83 -13.95 25.64
N HIS A 110 -7.03 -13.63 26.15
CA HIS A 110 -7.90 -12.65 25.52
C HIS A 110 -7.27 -11.24 25.53
N ILE A 111 -6.68 -10.81 26.65
CA ILE A 111 -5.97 -9.53 26.75
C ILE A 111 -4.80 -9.49 25.76
N TRP A 112 -3.98 -10.54 25.68
CA TRP A 112 -2.91 -10.60 24.70
C TRP A 112 -3.42 -10.53 23.28
N ARG A 113 -4.49 -11.25 22.96
CA ARG A 113 -5.09 -11.23 21.62
C ARG A 113 -5.66 -9.88 21.25
N LEU A 114 -6.31 -9.19 22.18
CA LEU A 114 -6.87 -7.83 22.01
C LEU A 114 -5.77 -6.76 21.92
N SER A 115 -4.59 -7.01 22.47
CA SER A 115 -3.46 -6.09 22.37
C SER A 115 -2.73 -6.15 21.02
N LEU A 116 -3.01 -7.18 20.22
CA LEU A 116 -2.48 -7.32 18.86
C LEU A 116 -3.36 -6.57 17.86
N PRO A 117 -2.79 -6.11 16.73
CA PRO A 117 -3.58 -5.57 15.64
C PRO A 117 -4.68 -6.53 15.17
N ASP A 118 -5.86 -5.99 14.85
CA ASP A 118 -6.95 -6.78 14.25
C ASP A 118 -6.55 -7.30 12.87
N ASN A 119 -6.03 -6.39 12.04
CA ASN A 119 -5.43 -6.70 10.75
C ASN A 119 -4.25 -5.76 10.46
N ILE A 120 -3.48 -6.14 9.45
CA ILE A 120 -2.54 -5.27 8.77
C ILE A 120 -3.29 -4.87 7.53
N GLY A 121 -3.71 -3.61 7.43
CA GLY A 121 -4.65 -3.12 6.40
C GLY A 121 -4.14 -3.27 4.96
N ARG A 122 -4.30 -2.23 4.12
CA ARG A 122 -3.72 -2.21 2.77
C ARG A 122 -2.55 -1.23 2.71
N PRO A 123 -1.31 -1.69 2.93
CA PRO A 123 -0.19 -0.79 3.05
C PRO A 123 0.18 -0.17 1.70
N LEU A 124 0.62 1.08 1.77
CA LEU A 124 1.25 1.80 0.68
C LEU A 124 2.76 1.62 0.78
N HIS A 125 3.33 0.94 -0.21
CA HIS A 125 4.78 0.83 -0.36
C HIS A 125 5.29 1.99 -1.20
N LEU A 126 6.20 2.76 -0.63
CA LEU A 126 6.82 3.88 -1.33
C LEU A 126 7.82 3.37 -2.36
N HIS A 127 7.68 3.77 -3.62
CA HIS A 127 8.67 3.56 -4.64
C HIS A 127 9.98 4.26 -4.26
N GLN A 128 11.04 3.49 -4.03
CA GLN A 128 12.35 3.97 -3.63
C GLN A 128 13.27 4.27 -4.81
N GLU A 129 14.25 5.13 -4.56
CA GLU A 129 15.39 5.29 -5.45
C GLU A 129 16.42 4.23 -5.10
N LEU A 130 16.35 3.10 -5.81
CA LEU A 130 17.42 2.12 -5.81
C LEU A 130 18.40 2.48 -6.94
N ASN A 131 19.70 2.33 -6.69
CA ASN A 131 20.74 2.55 -7.72
C ASN A 131 20.47 1.75 -9.01
N GLU A 132 19.76 0.62 -8.89
CA GLU A 132 19.41 -0.26 -9.99
C GLU A 132 17.89 -0.34 -10.28
N GLY A 133 17.06 0.44 -9.57
CA GLY A 133 15.59 0.41 -9.71
C GLY A 133 14.95 -0.95 -9.38
N TYR A 134 13.71 -1.18 -9.85
CA TYR A 134 12.95 -2.43 -9.64
C TYR A 134 12.91 -3.33 -10.88
N TRP A 135 13.29 -2.81 -12.04
CA TRP A 135 13.33 -3.60 -13.26
C TRP A 135 14.66 -4.37 -13.37
N ARG A 136 14.60 -5.65 -13.72
CA ARG A 136 15.79 -6.48 -13.95
C ARG A 136 15.74 -7.14 -15.31
N ALA A 137 16.89 -7.15 -15.97
CA ALA A 137 17.09 -7.85 -17.22
C ALA A 137 17.66 -9.25 -16.94
N ARG A 138 17.15 -10.27 -17.62
CA ARG A 138 17.69 -11.63 -17.61
C ARG A 138 17.68 -12.21 -19.01
N TYR A 139 18.59 -13.12 -19.29
CA TYR A 139 18.53 -13.89 -20.54
C TYR A 139 17.36 -14.89 -20.48
N ILE A 140 16.68 -15.03 -21.62
CA ILE A 140 15.67 -16.07 -21.81
C ILE A 140 16.39 -17.41 -21.93
N GLN A 141 15.97 -18.39 -21.15
CA GLN A 141 16.60 -19.70 -21.06
C GLN A 141 16.01 -20.70 -22.05
N GLU A 142 16.77 -21.75 -22.38
CA GLU A 142 16.42 -22.69 -23.45
C GLU A 142 15.09 -23.42 -23.27
N HIS A 143 14.65 -23.58 -22.02
CA HIS A 143 13.40 -24.25 -21.68
C HIS A 143 12.17 -23.33 -21.75
N GLU A 144 12.37 -22.03 -21.99
CA GLU A 144 11.30 -21.04 -21.99
C GLU A 144 10.65 -20.90 -23.38
N PRO A 145 9.33 -20.69 -23.48
CA PRO A 145 8.62 -20.65 -24.76
C PRO A 145 9.10 -19.57 -25.75
N LEU A 146 9.70 -18.51 -25.23
CA LEU A 146 10.20 -17.38 -26.02
C LEU A 146 11.65 -17.57 -26.48
N TYR A 147 12.31 -18.66 -26.10
CA TYR A 147 13.71 -18.90 -26.47
C TYR A 147 13.87 -19.15 -27.97
N ARG A 148 14.81 -18.44 -28.58
CA ARG A 148 15.21 -18.64 -29.98
C ARG A 148 16.67 -19.08 -30.04
N PRO A 149 16.96 -20.32 -30.46
CA PRO A 149 18.34 -20.80 -30.59
C PRO A 149 19.19 -19.87 -31.45
N GLY A 150 20.36 -19.49 -30.94
CA GLY A 150 21.30 -18.60 -31.63
C GLY A 150 21.01 -17.10 -31.48
N TYR A 151 19.93 -16.72 -30.78
CA TYR A 151 19.60 -15.33 -30.45
C TYR A 151 19.88 -15.06 -28.97
N ARG A 152 20.30 -13.82 -28.67
CA ARG A 152 20.50 -13.35 -27.29
C ARG A 152 19.28 -12.57 -26.85
N ASP A 153 18.18 -13.28 -26.64
CA ASP A 153 16.95 -12.64 -26.21
C ASP A 153 16.98 -12.35 -24.72
N ILE A 154 16.56 -11.14 -24.36
CA ILE A 154 16.52 -10.66 -22.99
C ILE A 154 15.07 -10.42 -22.60
N GLU A 155 14.74 -10.81 -21.37
CA GLU A 155 13.51 -10.45 -20.72
C GLU A 155 13.79 -9.39 -19.65
N VAL A 156 12.97 -8.34 -19.64
CA VAL A 156 12.97 -7.28 -18.64
C VAL A 156 11.72 -7.40 -17.79
N GLU A 157 11.92 -7.61 -16.50
CA GLU A 157 10.86 -7.96 -15.55
C GLU A 157 10.90 -7.00 -14.36
N PHE A 158 9.73 -6.53 -13.92
CA PHE A 158 9.60 -5.81 -12.66
C PHE A 158 9.64 -6.80 -11.49
N ARG A 159 10.58 -6.58 -10.56
CA ARG A 159 10.86 -7.45 -9.42
C ARG A 159 10.20 -6.90 -8.15
N ASP A 160 9.06 -7.47 -7.81
CA ASP A 160 8.27 -7.13 -6.62
C ASP A 160 8.97 -7.51 -5.31
N ASP A 161 9.88 -8.49 -5.34
CA ASP A 161 10.74 -8.87 -4.22
C ASP A 161 11.80 -7.80 -3.86
N LEU A 162 12.05 -6.84 -4.75
CA LEU A 162 12.97 -5.72 -4.51
C LEU A 162 12.28 -4.52 -3.87
N ILE A 163 10.95 -4.50 -3.80
CA ILE A 163 10.21 -3.43 -3.12
C ILE A 163 10.57 -3.51 -1.63
N ASP A 164 11.27 -2.48 -1.14
CA ASP A 164 11.66 -2.40 0.26
C ASP A 164 10.41 -2.55 1.13
N PRO A 165 10.42 -3.51 2.08
CA PRO A 165 9.29 -3.67 2.97
C PRO A 165 9.21 -2.49 3.95
N ALA A 166 8.41 -1.50 3.55
CA ALA A 166 8.08 -0.34 4.37
C ALA A 166 7.23 -0.71 5.60
N VAL A 167 6.55 -1.87 5.58
CA VAL A 167 5.67 -2.31 6.66
C VAL A 167 6.48 -3.03 7.73
N GLN A 168 6.81 -2.29 8.78
CA GLN A 168 7.55 -2.77 9.93
C GLN A 168 6.65 -2.77 11.15
N LEU A 169 6.22 -3.96 11.59
CA LEU A 169 5.37 -4.10 12.76
C LEU A 169 6.23 -4.18 14.03
N ARG A 170 5.89 -3.33 14.99
CA ARG A 170 6.36 -3.47 16.37
C ARG A 170 5.34 -4.31 17.12
N LEU A 171 5.75 -5.51 17.54
CA LEU A 171 4.92 -6.41 18.34
C LEU A 171 5.61 -6.69 19.68
N PRO A 172 5.57 -5.74 20.64
CA PRO A 172 6.22 -5.92 21.93
C PRO A 172 5.80 -7.20 22.65
N GLN A 173 4.54 -7.61 22.46
CA GLN A 173 3.96 -8.84 23.01
C GLN A 173 4.82 -10.08 22.73
N PHE A 174 5.48 -10.12 21.58
CA PHE A 174 6.35 -11.23 21.19
C PHE A 174 7.54 -11.44 22.15
N PHE A 175 7.94 -10.38 22.85
CA PHE A 175 9.14 -10.35 23.71
C PHE A 175 8.82 -10.30 25.21
N VAL A 176 7.54 -10.30 25.62
CA VAL A 176 7.16 -10.13 27.04
C VAL A 176 7.35 -11.42 27.83
N ASN A 177 6.70 -12.52 27.43
CA ASN A 177 6.76 -13.83 28.07
C ASN A 177 6.33 -14.94 27.09
N HIS A 178 6.40 -16.19 27.53
CA HIS A 178 6.07 -17.36 26.69
C HIS A 178 4.62 -17.36 26.18
N GLU A 179 3.66 -16.99 27.03
CA GLU A 179 2.23 -16.97 26.69
C GLU A 179 1.93 -15.92 25.61
N ALA A 180 2.44 -14.69 25.81
CA ALA A 180 2.30 -13.60 24.86
C ALA A 180 3.03 -13.90 23.54
N HIS A 181 4.19 -14.55 23.61
CA HIS A 181 4.96 -15.00 22.45
C HIS A 181 4.14 -15.98 21.59
N GLU A 182 3.58 -17.03 22.18
CA GLU A 182 2.81 -18.05 21.44
C GLU A 182 1.59 -17.44 20.75
N ILE A 183 0.87 -16.55 21.44
CA ILE A 183 -0.29 -15.86 20.89
C ILE A 183 0.12 -14.95 19.72
N THR A 184 1.21 -14.20 19.88
CA THR A 184 1.72 -13.30 18.83
C THR A 184 2.24 -14.08 17.63
N ALA A 185 2.95 -15.19 17.85
CA ALA A 185 3.44 -16.06 16.79
C ALA A 185 2.28 -16.69 16.01
N ALA A 186 1.24 -17.16 16.70
CA ALA A 186 0.02 -17.69 16.08
C ALA A 186 -0.68 -16.61 15.23
N TRP A 187 -0.78 -15.38 15.75
CA TRP A 187 -1.32 -14.25 15.00
C TRP A 187 -0.51 -13.93 13.74
N LEU A 188 0.82 -13.81 13.85
CA LEU A 188 1.71 -13.57 12.70
C LEU A 188 1.55 -14.64 11.62
N HIS A 189 1.36 -15.90 12.03
CA HIS A 189 1.10 -17.00 11.10
C HIS A 189 -0.24 -16.83 10.38
N GLN A 190 -1.31 -16.45 11.11
CA GLN A 190 -2.63 -16.17 10.54
C GLN A 190 -2.60 -15.01 9.53
N GLN A 191 -1.74 -14.01 9.71
CA GLN A 191 -1.56 -12.90 8.77
C GLN A 191 -0.82 -13.28 7.46
N GLY A 192 -0.60 -14.58 7.21
CA GLY A 192 0.01 -15.09 5.98
C GLY A 192 1.49 -15.50 6.11
N GLY A 193 2.06 -15.47 7.33
CA GLY A 193 3.28 -16.22 7.68
C GLY A 193 4.57 -15.81 6.99
N ARG A 194 4.64 -14.63 6.36
CA ARG A 194 5.84 -14.14 5.65
C ARG A 194 6.63 -13.09 6.40
N PHE A 195 6.35 -12.88 7.68
CA PHE A 195 7.05 -11.87 8.47
C PHE A 195 8.47 -12.34 8.76
N VAL A 196 9.43 -11.47 8.49
CA VAL A 196 10.84 -11.69 8.80
C VAL A 196 11.21 -10.84 10.00
N LEU A 197 11.79 -11.46 11.02
CA LEU A 197 12.32 -10.71 12.15
C LEU A 197 13.57 -9.97 11.70
N SER A 198 13.54 -8.65 11.81
CA SER A 198 14.68 -7.77 11.56
C SER A 198 15.23 -7.29 12.89
N PRO A 199 16.52 -7.54 13.17
CA PRO A 199 17.15 -7.04 14.39
C PRO A 199 17.05 -5.52 14.46
N GLY A 200 16.63 -5.01 15.62
CA GLY A 200 16.67 -3.58 15.90
C GLY A 200 18.11 -3.05 15.93
N GLN A 201 18.28 -1.74 15.72
CA GLN A 201 19.55 -1.08 16.06
C GLN A 201 19.73 -1.02 17.59
N ALA A 202 20.91 -0.62 18.06
CA ALA A 202 21.15 -0.41 19.49
C ALA A 202 20.08 0.54 20.07
N HIS A 203 19.38 0.07 21.11
CA HIS A 203 18.25 0.77 21.77
C HIS A 203 16.91 0.78 21.02
N GLU A 204 16.76 0.01 19.93
CA GLU A 204 15.49 -0.21 19.25
C GLU A 204 15.03 -1.67 19.38
N MET A 205 13.71 -1.88 19.44
CA MET A 205 13.14 -3.23 19.44
C MET A 205 13.28 -3.88 18.06
N ASP A 206 13.43 -5.20 18.06
CA ASP A 206 13.32 -5.99 16.84
C ASP A 206 11.96 -5.78 16.17
N ARG A 207 11.96 -5.78 14.85
CA ARG A 207 10.79 -5.43 14.03
C ARG A 207 10.39 -6.61 13.16
N PHE A 208 9.09 -6.79 12.95
CA PHE A 208 8.58 -7.77 12.01
C PHE A 208 8.36 -7.10 10.65
N ILE A 209 9.09 -7.55 9.65
CA ILE A 209 9.06 -7.03 8.30
C ILE A 209 8.08 -7.87 7.47
N ARG A 210 7.07 -7.22 6.87
CA ARG A 210 6.15 -7.87 5.92
C ARG A 210 6.64 -7.63 4.48
N PRO A 211 6.99 -8.69 3.72
CA PRO A 211 7.30 -8.55 2.31
C PRO A 211 6.09 -8.03 1.52
N PHE A 212 6.37 -7.35 0.40
CA PHE A 212 5.33 -6.86 -0.50
C PHE A 212 4.45 -8.01 -1.01
N ASN A 213 3.14 -7.83 -0.90
CA ASN A 213 2.12 -8.72 -1.39
C ASN A 213 1.39 -8.08 -2.57
N LYS A 214 1.78 -8.43 -3.80
CA LYS A 214 1.20 -7.87 -5.03
C LYS A 214 -0.32 -7.96 -5.16
N GLN A 215 -0.97 -8.89 -4.46
CA GLN A 215 -2.42 -9.04 -4.50
C GLN A 215 -3.16 -8.02 -3.62
N LEU A 216 -2.54 -7.60 -2.52
CA LEU A 216 -3.17 -6.76 -1.48
C LEU A 216 -2.57 -5.35 -1.41
N ASP A 217 -1.26 -5.27 -1.59
CA ASP A 217 -0.48 -4.06 -1.36
C ASP A 217 -0.46 -3.18 -2.59
N THR A 218 -0.24 -1.90 -2.36
CA THR A 218 -0.22 -0.89 -3.43
C THR A 218 1.11 -0.17 -3.44
N LEU A 219 1.72 -0.06 -4.62
CA LEU A 219 2.96 0.68 -4.82
C LEU A 219 2.61 2.15 -5.10
N TYR A 220 2.97 3.04 -4.19
CA TYR A 220 2.85 4.48 -4.34
C TYR A 220 4.10 5.06 -4.99
N VAL A 221 3.93 5.85 -6.05
CA VAL A 221 5.03 6.53 -6.74
C VAL A 221 4.90 8.04 -6.55
N SER A 222 5.88 8.65 -5.91
CA SER A 222 5.88 10.10 -5.61
C SER A 222 5.90 10.95 -6.90
N PRO A 223 5.49 12.24 -6.82
CA PRO A 223 5.43 13.10 -8.00
C PRO A 223 6.78 13.25 -8.69
N GLU A 224 7.85 13.37 -7.91
CA GLU A 224 9.22 13.60 -8.38
C GLU A 224 9.76 12.37 -9.11
N ARG A 225 9.31 11.18 -8.72
CA ARG A 225 9.77 9.89 -9.25
C ARG A 225 8.92 9.38 -10.40
N TRP A 226 7.74 9.95 -10.63
CA TRP A 226 6.78 9.46 -11.61
C TRP A 226 7.35 9.32 -13.03
N ALA A 227 8.10 10.34 -13.48
CA ALA A 227 8.76 10.31 -14.79
C ALA A 227 9.83 9.22 -14.85
N GLN A 228 10.69 9.13 -13.83
CA GLN A 228 11.74 8.11 -13.75
C GLN A 228 11.15 6.70 -13.80
N PHE A 229 10.15 6.42 -12.96
CA PHE A 229 9.44 5.15 -12.90
C PHE A 229 8.86 4.74 -14.26
N THR A 230 8.23 5.69 -14.97
CA THR A 230 7.66 5.44 -16.30
C THR A 230 8.72 5.05 -17.33
N PHE A 231 9.88 5.71 -17.31
CA PHE A 231 10.93 5.53 -18.31
C PHE A 231 11.94 4.44 -17.96
N GLU A 232 11.97 3.95 -16.72
CA GLU A 232 12.90 2.91 -16.26
C GLU A 232 12.96 1.67 -17.16
N PRO A 233 11.84 1.00 -17.52
CA PRO A 233 11.89 -0.17 -18.40
C PRO A 233 12.39 0.17 -19.80
N LEU A 234 12.09 1.37 -20.31
CA LEU A 234 12.58 1.83 -21.62
C LEU A 234 14.08 2.09 -21.60
N LYS A 235 14.60 2.71 -20.53
CA LYS A 235 16.04 2.92 -20.35
C LYS A 235 16.78 1.58 -20.31
N LEU A 236 16.25 0.62 -19.55
CA LEU A 236 16.84 -0.71 -19.45
C LEU A 236 16.79 -1.47 -20.78
N ARG A 237 15.68 -1.36 -21.53
CA ARG A 237 15.57 -1.93 -22.89
C ARG A 237 16.63 -1.36 -23.84
N LEU A 238 16.80 -0.05 -23.86
CA LEU A 238 17.83 0.60 -24.68
C LEU A 238 19.24 0.15 -24.29
N TYR A 239 19.51 0.01 -22.98
CA TYR A 239 20.77 -0.54 -22.48
C TYR A 239 21.00 -1.97 -22.97
N CYS A 240 20.00 -2.85 -22.86
CA CYS A 240 20.11 -4.24 -23.29
C CYS A 240 20.39 -4.38 -24.79
N LEU A 241 19.68 -3.62 -25.63
CA LEU A 241 19.89 -3.63 -27.08
C LEU A 241 21.29 -3.12 -27.47
N ASN A 242 21.73 -2.03 -26.86
CA ASN A 242 22.96 -1.36 -27.29
C ASN A 242 24.23 -1.95 -26.65
N GLN A 243 24.17 -2.32 -25.37
CA GLN A 243 25.35 -2.73 -24.60
C GLN A 243 25.47 -4.24 -24.45
N LEU A 244 24.34 -4.94 -24.28
CA LEU A 244 24.33 -6.41 -24.18
C LEU A 244 24.18 -7.09 -25.55
N LEU A 245 24.01 -6.29 -26.62
CA LEU A 245 23.78 -6.76 -27.99
C LEU A 245 22.63 -7.77 -28.06
N ALA A 246 21.58 -7.50 -27.28
CA ALA A 246 20.39 -8.33 -27.25
C ALA A 246 19.74 -8.35 -28.64
N SER A 247 19.34 -9.52 -29.10
CA SER A 247 18.65 -9.66 -30.38
C SER A 247 17.24 -9.08 -30.31
N ASP A 248 16.58 -9.26 -29.17
CA ASP A 248 15.30 -8.66 -28.83
C ASP A 248 15.18 -8.50 -27.32
N VAL A 249 14.28 -7.62 -26.90
CA VAL A 249 13.99 -7.36 -25.49
C VAL A 249 12.50 -7.44 -25.25
N ASN A 250 12.08 -8.49 -24.58
CA ASN A 250 10.72 -8.67 -24.10
C ASN A 250 10.54 -7.94 -22.76
N ILE A 251 9.49 -7.13 -22.61
CA ILE A 251 9.15 -6.50 -21.32
C ILE A 251 7.92 -7.21 -20.77
N VAL A 252 8.07 -7.84 -19.59
CA VAL A 252 7.00 -8.59 -18.95
C VAL A 252 6.05 -7.63 -18.25
N LYS A 253 4.76 -7.72 -18.59
CA LYS A 253 3.73 -7.00 -17.85
C LYS A 253 3.53 -7.61 -16.48
N LYS A 254 3.46 -6.78 -15.44
CA LYS A 254 3.22 -7.23 -14.07
C LYS A 254 1.87 -6.77 -13.54
N ASP A 255 1.26 -7.64 -12.74
CA ASP A 255 0.05 -7.33 -12.00
C ASP A 255 0.44 -6.69 -10.65
N ILE A 256 0.44 -5.36 -10.63
CA ILE A 256 0.75 -4.54 -9.45
C ILE A 256 -0.28 -3.42 -9.35
N ARG A 257 -0.81 -3.22 -8.14
CA ARG A 257 -1.64 -2.06 -7.80
C ARG A 257 -0.76 -0.82 -7.69
N LEU A 258 -1.12 0.23 -8.41
CA LEU A 258 -0.41 1.50 -8.39
C LEU A 258 -1.23 2.58 -7.70
N ALA A 259 -0.54 3.36 -6.87
CA ALA A 259 -1.03 4.60 -6.30
C ALA A 259 -0.19 5.77 -6.85
N MET A 260 -0.87 6.88 -7.14
CA MET A 260 -0.23 8.13 -7.51
C MET A 260 -0.77 9.29 -6.67
N PRO A 261 0.04 10.33 -6.42
CA PRO A 261 -0.41 11.56 -5.78
C PRO A 261 -1.32 12.36 -6.69
N ASP A 262 -2.18 13.17 -6.09
CA ASP A 262 -2.99 14.16 -6.79
C ASP A 262 -2.13 15.13 -7.63
N ALA A 263 -0.93 15.49 -7.19
CA ALA A 263 -0.01 16.33 -7.95
C ALA A 263 0.34 15.73 -9.34
N VAL A 264 0.52 14.42 -9.46
CA VAL A 264 0.75 13.74 -10.76
C VAL A 264 -0.49 13.85 -11.64
N PHE A 265 -1.66 13.64 -11.03
CA PHE A 265 -2.94 13.70 -11.72
C PHE A 265 -3.24 15.10 -12.26
N TRP A 266 -2.96 16.15 -11.49
CA TRP A 266 -3.14 17.54 -11.90
C TRP A 266 -2.09 18.03 -12.90
N HIS A 267 -0.91 17.40 -12.92
CA HIS A 267 0.17 17.81 -13.80
C HIS A 267 0.02 17.17 -15.19
N LYS A 268 -0.50 17.95 -16.15
CA LYS A 268 -0.78 17.54 -17.54
C LYS A 268 0.35 16.74 -18.20
N MET A 269 1.61 17.07 -17.92
CA MET A 269 2.74 16.33 -18.49
C MET A 269 3.02 15.01 -17.80
N LEU A 270 2.83 14.90 -16.48
CA LEU A 270 3.07 13.66 -15.75
C LEU A 270 1.92 12.68 -15.98
N LEU A 271 0.69 13.17 -15.98
CA LEU A 271 -0.46 12.32 -16.28
C LEU A 271 -0.43 11.74 -17.70
N LYS A 272 0.12 12.46 -18.69
CA LYS A 272 0.32 11.91 -20.05
C LYS A 272 1.24 10.69 -20.09
N LEU A 273 2.09 10.51 -19.08
CA LEU A 273 2.97 9.35 -18.95
C LEU A 273 2.23 8.13 -18.39
N PHE A 274 1.13 8.32 -17.68
CA PHE A 274 0.40 7.22 -17.03
C PHE A 274 -0.15 6.17 -18.02
N PRO A 275 -0.86 6.54 -19.11
CA PRO A 275 -1.39 5.56 -20.04
C PRO A 275 -0.35 4.61 -20.66
N PRO A 276 0.79 5.09 -21.20
CA PRO A 276 1.82 4.17 -21.69
C PRO A 276 2.47 3.37 -20.57
N THR A 277 2.65 3.94 -19.36
CA THR A 277 3.17 3.19 -18.21
C THR A 277 2.29 1.99 -17.88
N ARG A 278 0.98 2.23 -17.78
CA ARG A 278 0.01 1.17 -17.53
C ARG A 278 -0.02 0.17 -18.69
N GLY A 279 -0.35 0.64 -19.89
CA GLY A 279 -0.59 -0.23 -21.05
C GLY A 279 0.62 -1.06 -21.46
N ASN A 280 1.84 -0.54 -21.28
CA ASN A 280 3.04 -1.26 -21.70
C ASN A 280 3.62 -2.13 -20.59
N TRP A 281 3.55 -1.71 -19.32
CA TRP A 281 4.34 -2.33 -18.23
C TRP A 281 3.52 -3.08 -17.19
N PHE A 282 2.24 -2.75 -17.03
CA PHE A 282 1.42 -3.33 -15.97
C PHE A 282 0.14 -3.94 -16.53
N SER A 283 -0.08 -5.21 -16.21
CA SER A 283 -1.33 -5.93 -16.48
C SER A 283 -2.28 -5.89 -15.28
N GLY A 284 -1.90 -5.17 -14.23
CA GLY A 284 -2.59 -5.18 -12.94
C GLY A 284 -3.96 -4.53 -12.94
N PRO A 285 -4.64 -4.52 -11.78
CA PRO A 285 -6.07 -4.32 -11.71
C PRO A 285 -6.48 -3.05 -12.45
N LYS A 286 -7.66 -3.14 -13.07
CA LYS A 286 -8.37 -2.06 -13.75
C LYS A 286 -8.40 -0.74 -12.95
N THR A 287 -8.28 -0.84 -11.63
CA THR A 287 -8.19 0.25 -10.66
C THR A 287 -6.78 0.84 -10.50
N VAL A 288 -6.69 2.16 -10.56
CA VAL A 288 -5.55 2.92 -10.02
C VAL A 288 -6.02 3.79 -8.86
N PHE A 289 -5.16 3.89 -7.84
CA PHE A 289 -5.44 4.66 -6.63
C PHE A 289 -4.89 6.08 -6.76
N LEU A 290 -5.74 7.07 -6.56
CA LEU A 290 -5.35 8.47 -6.44
C LEU A 290 -5.30 8.83 -4.95
N ILE A 291 -4.11 9.15 -4.44
CA ILE A 291 -3.90 9.54 -3.05
C ILE A 291 -4.03 11.04 -2.90
N LEU A 292 -5.01 11.46 -2.10
CA LEU A 292 -5.32 12.86 -1.84
C LEU A 292 -4.76 13.32 -0.49
N GLY A 293 -4.44 14.61 -0.40
CA GLY A 293 -4.07 15.25 0.86
C GLY A 293 -2.64 14.96 1.30
N GLY A 294 -2.48 14.53 2.56
CA GLY A 294 -1.18 14.17 3.14
C GLY A 294 -0.51 13.07 2.32
N GLN A 295 0.67 13.35 1.76
CA GLN A 295 1.35 12.40 0.89
C GLN A 295 2.20 11.45 1.70
N PRO A 296 2.26 10.16 1.32
CA PRO A 296 3.18 9.21 1.91
C PRO A 296 4.63 9.72 1.86
N GLU A 297 5.19 9.99 3.04
CA GLU A 297 6.59 10.41 3.22
C GLU A 297 7.45 9.24 3.71
N HIS A 298 8.73 9.28 3.35
CA HIS A 298 9.74 8.33 3.85
C HIS A 298 10.08 8.64 5.31
N ASP A 299 9.24 8.16 6.25
CA ASP A 299 9.63 8.00 7.65
C ASP A 299 9.59 6.51 7.98
N SER A 300 10.74 5.90 8.26
CA SER A 300 10.88 4.47 8.56
C SER A 300 10.20 4.04 9.87
N ARG A 301 9.65 5.00 10.62
CA ARG A 301 8.87 4.74 11.84
C ARG A 301 7.39 4.49 11.57
N TYR A 302 6.91 4.88 10.39
CA TYR A 302 5.48 4.83 10.05
C TYR A 302 5.29 4.16 8.70
N TRP A 303 4.28 3.30 8.59
CA TRP A 303 3.77 2.93 7.28
C TRP A 303 2.45 3.63 7.02
N TRP A 304 2.21 3.89 5.74
CA TRP A 304 0.97 4.45 5.24
C TRP A 304 0.05 3.33 4.81
N GLU A 305 -1.25 3.52 5.01
CA GLU A 305 -2.27 2.61 4.54
C GLU A 305 -3.32 3.37 3.73
N ILE A 306 -3.86 2.69 2.72
CA ILE A 306 -5.10 3.11 2.08
C ILE A 306 -6.19 2.86 3.10
N MET A 307 -7.00 3.89 3.39
CA MET A 307 -8.20 3.70 4.20
C MET A 307 -9.15 2.72 3.51
N ASP A 308 -9.28 1.53 4.11
CA ASP A 308 -10.25 0.50 3.72
C ASP A 308 -11.49 0.59 4.61
N THR A 309 -12.64 0.24 4.04
CA THR A 309 -13.93 0.14 4.75
C THR A 309 -14.41 -1.29 4.91
N GLU A 310 -13.54 -2.19 5.39
CA GLU A 310 -14.00 -3.49 5.88
C GLU A 310 -14.63 -3.33 7.27
N HIS A 311 -15.77 -2.62 7.34
CA HIS A 311 -16.81 -2.76 8.36
C HIS A 311 -18.22 -2.74 7.72
N GLY A 312 -18.32 -3.11 6.43
CA GLY A 312 -19.57 -2.97 5.67
C GLY A 312 -19.82 -4.08 4.66
N THR A 313 -19.42 -5.32 4.92
CA THR A 313 -20.01 -6.47 4.21
C THR A 313 -21.27 -6.88 4.96
N LEU A 314 -22.36 -6.14 4.75
CA LEU A 314 -23.69 -6.69 4.97
C LEU A 314 -24.10 -7.39 3.68
N VAL A 315 -24.15 -8.73 3.76
CA VAL A 315 -24.85 -9.59 2.78
C VAL A 315 -26.34 -9.34 2.88
#